data_AF-A0A4R7ZFQ5-F1
#
_entry.id   AF-A0A4R7ZFQ5-F1
#
_cell.length_a   1.000
_cell.length_b   1.000
_cell.length_c   1.000
_cell.angle_alpha   90.00
_cell.angle_beta   90.00
_cell.angle_gamma   90.00
#
_symmetry.space_group_name_H-M   'P 1'
#
loop_
_entity.id
_entity.type
_entity.pdbx_description
1 polymer ?
#
loop_
_entity_poly.entity_id
_entity_poly.type
_entity_poly.pdbx_seq_one_letter_code
_entity_poly.pdbx_strand_id
1 'polypeptide(L)'
;MRNPNQAVEELTLILMYLTRYNETLIPGYPDDIRSLKGYSFSAINKLANDELIYQGKHPSKSKYISFSDEGIQRAQELLNEYNIADWKNGE
;
A
#
# COMPACT_ATOMS: atom_id res chain seq x y z
N MET A 1 0.38 23.24 3.54
CA MET A 1 -0.82 22.40 3.75
C MET A 1 -0.91 21.44 2.58
N ARG A 2 -1.26 20.18 2.84
CA ARG A 2 -1.53 19.20 1.77
C ARG A 2 -2.78 19.61 1.01
N ASN A 3 -2.75 19.49 -0.31
CA ASN A 3 -3.97 19.66 -1.09
C ASN A 3 -4.87 18.39 -0.99
N PRO A 4 -6.16 18.47 -1.34
CA PRO A 4 -7.07 17.35 -1.18
C PRO A 4 -6.66 16.07 -1.92
N ASN A 5 -6.11 16.18 -3.14
CA ASN A 5 -5.70 15.00 -3.92
C ASN A 5 -4.50 14.30 -3.26
N GLN A 6 -3.51 15.08 -2.82
CA GLN A 6 -2.37 14.55 -2.05
C GLN A 6 -2.84 13.86 -0.78
N ALA A 7 -3.79 14.45 -0.05
CA ALA A 7 -4.33 13.83 1.15
C ALA A 7 -5.03 12.50 0.85
N VAL A 8 -5.80 12.40 -0.24
CA VAL A 8 -6.44 11.14 -0.64
C VAL A 8 -5.39 10.08 -1.00
N GLU A 9 -4.34 10.45 -1.73
CA GLU A 9 -3.25 9.53 -2.12
C GLU A 9 -2.50 8.99 -0.90
N GLU A 10 -2.05 9.89 -0.01
CA GLU A 10 -1.32 9.52 1.20
C GLU A 10 -2.16 8.68 2.16
N LEU A 11 -3.40 9.09 2.42
CA LEU A 11 -4.31 8.33 3.28
C LEU A 11 -4.67 6.97 2.67
N THR A 12 -4.75 6.87 1.33
CA THR A 12 -4.95 5.58 0.65
C THR A 12 -3.76 4.66 0.87
N LEU A 13 -2.53 5.16 0.72
CA LEU A 13 -1.32 4.37 0.95
C LEU A 13 -1.24 3.89 2.41
N ILE A 14 -1.51 4.78 3.37
CA ILE A 14 -1.57 4.44 4.80
C ILE A 14 -2.62 3.36 5.06
N LEU A 15 -3.84 3.53 4.55
CA LEU A 15 -4.94 2.61 4.80
C LEU A 15 -4.68 1.23 4.18
N MET A 16 -4.14 1.19 2.95
CA MET A 16 -3.66 -0.04 2.33
C MET A 16 -2.60 -0.72 3.20
N TYR A 17 -1.65 0.04 3.74
CA TYR A 17 -0.59 -0.50 4.56
C TYR A 17 -1.11 -1.00 5.90
N LEU A 18 -2.02 -0.30 6.57
CA LEU A 18 -2.63 -0.75 7.82
C LEU A 18 -3.58 -1.94 7.67
N THR A 19 -4.09 -2.20 6.47
CA THR A 19 -4.95 -3.36 6.17
C THR A 19 -4.20 -4.46 5.42
N ARG A 20 -2.86 -4.37 5.40
CA ARG A 20 -2.00 -5.33 4.72
C ARG A 20 -2.05 -6.70 5.39
N TYR A 21 -1.73 -7.72 4.61
CA TYR A 21 -1.47 -9.07 5.06
C TYR A 21 -0.28 -9.65 4.31
N ASN A 22 0.41 -10.61 4.94
CA ASN A 22 1.51 -11.33 4.32
C ASN A 22 0.97 -12.55 3.58
N GLU A 23 1.39 -12.74 2.33
CA GLU A 23 0.99 -13.90 1.52
C GLU A 23 2.23 -14.61 0.96
N THR A 24 2.46 -15.86 1.37
CA THR A 24 3.48 -16.72 0.78
C THR A 24 2.98 -17.28 -0.54
N LEU A 25 3.47 -16.75 -1.66
CA LEU A 25 3.08 -17.23 -3.00
C LEU A 25 3.95 -18.38 -3.49
N ILE A 26 5.23 -18.38 -3.10
CA ILE A 26 6.21 -19.38 -3.49
C ILE A 26 6.90 -19.89 -2.21
N PRO A 27 6.77 -21.18 -1.88
CA PRO A 27 7.44 -21.74 -0.72
C PRO A 27 8.96 -21.50 -0.78
N GLY A 28 9.54 -20.95 0.29
CA GLY A 28 10.96 -20.64 0.39
C GLY A 28 11.38 -19.24 -0.10
N TYR A 29 10.43 -18.40 -0.54
CA TYR A 29 10.65 -16.98 -0.82
C TYR A 29 10.03 -16.10 0.27
N PRO A 30 10.49 -14.84 0.43
CA PRO A 30 9.85 -13.88 1.33
C PRO A 30 8.37 -13.70 1.01
N ASP A 31 7.57 -13.43 2.04
CA ASP A 31 6.16 -13.14 1.87
C ASP A 31 5.96 -11.82 1.12
N ASP A 32 5.00 -11.81 0.19
CA ASP A 32 4.53 -10.57 -0.42
C ASP A 32 3.67 -9.83 0.62
N ILE A 33 3.96 -8.55 0.84
CA ILE A 33 3.05 -7.66 1.57
C ILE A 33 1.94 -7.22 0.61
N ARG A 34 0.70 -7.59 0.92
CA ARG A 34 -0.45 -7.36 0.04
C ARG A 34 -1.60 -6.66 0.73
N SER A 35 -2.42 -5.99 -0.09
CA SER A 35 -3.72 -5.43 0.30
C SER A 35 -4.75 -5.71 -0.79
N LEU A 36 -6.03 -5.73 -0.41
CA LEU A 36 -7.13 -5.75 -1.37
C LEU A 36 -7.24 -4.42 -2.11
N LYS A 37 -7.73 -4.48 -3.35
CA LYS A 37 -8.27 -3.32 -4.07
C LYS A 37 -9.65 -3.02 -3.52
N GLY A 38 -9.78 -1.87 -2.85
CA GLY A 38 -11.06 -1.35 -2.37
C GLY A 38 -11.08 0.18 -2.26
N TYR A 39 -10.02 0.83 -2.75
CA TYR A 39 -9.77 2.26 -2.58
C TYR A 39 -10.00 3.03 -3.87
N SER A 40 -9.84 4.35 -3.81
CA SER A 40 -9.98 5.21 -4.98
C SER A 40 -9.07 4.74 -6.12
N PHE A 41 -9.64 4.47 -7.30
CA PHE A 41 -8.88 4.07 -8.48
C PHE A 41 -7.87 5.13 -8.92
N SER A 42 -8.19 6.42 -8.75
CA SER A 42 -7.25 7.50 -9.11
C SER A 42 -6.01 7.47 -8.20
N ALA A 43 -6.21 7.30 -6.89
CA ALA A 43 -5.12 7.21 -5.93
C ALA A 43 -4.28 5.95 -6.17
N ILE A 44 -4.92 4.79 -6.35
CA ILE A 44 -4.21 3.54 -6.66
C ILE A 44 -3.38 3.68 -7.94
N ASN A 45 -3.93 4.29 -8.99
CA ASN A 45 -3.20 4.47 -10.24
C ASN A 45 -2.02 5.44 -10.07
N LYS A 46 -2.18 6.50 -9.30
CA LYS A 46 -1.10 7.44 -9.00
C LYS A 46 0.02 6.78 -8.20
N LEU A 47 -0.31 6.07 -7.13
CA LEU A 47 0.64 5.31 -6.31
C LEU A 47 1.39 4.24 -7.13
N ALA A 48 0.71 3.61 -8.09
CA ALA A 48 1.35 2.65 -9.00
C ALA A 48 2.28 3.33 -10.02
N ASN A 49 1.89 4.50 -10.53
CA ASN A 49 2.75 5.29 -11.41
C ASN A 49 3.99 5.82 -10.67
N ASP A 50 3.87 6.05 -9.37
CA ASP A 50 4.97 6.47 -8.49
C ASP A 50 5.78 5.28 -7.95
N GLU A 51 5.55 4.07 -8.48
CA GLU A 51 6.28 2.83 -8.17
C GLU A 51 6.21 2.39 -6.69
N LEU A 52 5.26 2.94 -5.92
CA LEU A 52 5.06 2.58 -4.50
C LEU A 52 4.26 1.27 -4.35
N ILE A 53 3.45 0.93 -5.36
CA ILE A 53 2.61 -0.27 -5.34
C ILE A 53 2.54 -0.92 -6.71
N TYR A 54 2.30 -2.24 -6.73
CA TYR A 54 2.08 -3.01 -7.94
C TYR A 54 0.67 -3.59 -8.01
N GLN A 55 0.00 -3.37 -9.14
CA GLN A 55 -1.40 -3.75 -9.35
C GLN A 55 -1.60 -5.11 -10.07
N GLY A 56 -0.52 -5.82 -10.40
CA GLY A 56 -0.56 -6.99 -11.27
C GLY A 56 -0.45 -6.65 -12.76
N LYS A 57 -0.13 -7.66 -13.58
CA LYS A 57 -0.02 -7.54 -15.05
C LYS A 57 -1.32 -7.15 -15.74
N HIS A 58 -2.46 -7.49 -15.14
CA HIS A 58 -3.80 -7.11 -15.60
C HIS A 58 -4.55 -6.38 -14.48
N PRO A 59 -4.29 -5.06 -14.27
CA PRO A 59 -4.79 -4.31 -13.13
C PRO A 59 -6.32 -4.38 -12.96
N SER A 60 -7.08 -4.36 -14.06
CA SER A 60 -8.55 -4.43 -14.05
C SER A 60 -9.12 -5.80 -13.65
N LYS A 61 -8.30 -6.87 -13.69
CA LYS A 61 -8.69 -8.23 -13.32
C LYS A 61 -8.10 -8.69 -11.98
N SER A 62 -7.15 -7.94 -11.43
CA SER A 62 -6.53 -8.25 -10.14
C SER A 62 -7.33 -7.63 -9.00
N LYS A 63 -7.56 -8.41 -7.95
CA LYS A 63 -8.15 -7.94 -6.68
C LYS A 63 -7.10 -7.49 -5.67
N TYR A 64 -5.82 -7.70 -5.96
CA TYR A 64 -4.74 -7.52 -5.02
C TYR A 64 -3.78 -6.43 -5.50
N ILE A 65 -3.12 -5.84 -4.52
CA ILE A 65 -2.01 -4.91 -4.69
C ILE A 65 -0.86 -5.45 -3.83
N SER A 66 0.35 -5.47 -4.39
CA SER A 66 1.59 -5.69 -3.62
C SER A 66 2.30 -4.36 -3.40
N PHE A 67 3.02 -4.22 -2.28
CA PHE A 67 3.88 -3.07 -2.04
C PHE A 67 5.27 -3.27 -2.63
N SER A 68 5.92 -2.18 -3.05
CA SER A 68 7.38 -2.14 -3.17
C SER A 68 8.02 -1.83 -1.82
N ASP A 69 9.34 -2.00 -1.72
CA ASP A 69 10.10 -1.61 -0.52
C ASP A 69 9.97 -0.11 -0.27
N GLU A 70 10.03 0.71 -1.33
CA GLU A 70 9.82 2.15 -1.27
C GLU A 70 8.39 2.51 -0.83
N GLY A 71 7.39 1.73 -1.27
CA GLY A 71 6.01 1.88 -0.83
C GLY A 71 5.81 1.62 0.65
N ILE A 72 6.44 0.58 1.19
CA ILE A 72 6.45 0.27 2.62
C ILE A 72 7.10 1.40 3.40
N GLN A 73 8.30 1.82 2.99
CA GLN A 73 9.01 2.91 3.65
C GLN A 73 8.17 4.19 3.65
N ARG A 74 7.60 4.57 2.51
CA ARG A 74 6.78 5.78 2.41
C ARG A 74 5.53 5.71 3.27
N ALA A 75 4.88 4.54 3.36
CA ALA A 75 3.73 4.35 4.24
C ALA A 75 4.12 4.54 5.72
N GLN A 76 5.27 4.02 6.14
CA GLN A 76 5.78 4.18 7.51
C GLN A 76 6.14 5.64 7.84
N GLU A 77 6.76 6.36 6.90
CA GLU A 77 7.01 7.81 7.03
C GLU A 77 5.70 8.58 7.21
N LEU A 78 4.69 8.28 6.38
CA LEU A 78 3.37 8.90 6.47
C LEU A 78 2.67 8.59 7.79
N LEU A 79 2.77 7.37 8.31
CA LEU A 79 2.25 7.04 9.64
C LEU A 79 2.85 7.96 10.72
N ASN A 80 4.17 8.20 10.67
CA ASN A 80 4.83 9.14 11.60
C ASN A 80 4.36 10.59 11.37
N GLU A 81 4.28 11.05 10.12
CA GLU A 81 3.83 12.41 9.77
C GLU A 81 2.39 12.69 10.25
N TYR A 82 1.54 11.67 10.26
CA TYR A 82 0.15 11.74 10.72
C TYR A 82 -0.03 11.34 12.19
N ASN A 83 1.04 10.98 12.89
CA ASN A 83 1.03 10.50 14.28
C ASN A 83 0.08 9.30 14.50
N ILE A 84 0.16 8.32 13.59
CA ILE A 84 -0.59 7.06 13.62
C ILE A 84 0.39 5.93 13.96
N ALA A 85 0.03 5.06 14.90
CA ALA A 85 0.84 3.90 15.24
C ALA A 85 0.74 2.80 14.16
N ASP A 86 1.86 2.16 13.84
CA ASP A 86 1.85 0.92 13.05
C ASP A 86 1.52 -0.29 13.94
N TRP A 87 1.10 -1.38 13.30
CA TRP A 87 1.00 -2.69 13.93
C TRP A 87 2.36 -3.10 14.48
N LYS A 88 2.41 -3.45 15.75
CA LYS A 88 3.56 -4.16 16.31
C LYS A 88 3.49 -5.59 15.79
N ASN A 89 4.58 -6.11 15.24
CA ASN A 89 4.66 -7.50 14.74
C ASN A 89 3.98 -8.47 15.74
N GLY A 90 2.75 -8.92 15.45
CA GLY A 90 2.07 -9.99 16.20
C GLY A 90 0.77 -9.67 16.97
N GLU A 91 -0.09 -8.74 16.54
CA GLU A 91 -1.51 -8.71 16.98
C GLU A 91 -2.48 -8.77 15.78
#